data_AF-A0A7Y4X249-F1
#
_entry.id   AF-A0A7Y4X249-F1
#
_cell.length_a   1.000
_cell.length_b   1.000
_cell.length_c   1.000
_cell.angle_alpha   90.00
_cell.angle_beta   90.00
_cell.angle_gamma   90.00
#
_symmetry.space_group_name_H-M   'P 1'
#
loop_
_entity.id
_entity.type
_entity.pdbx_description
1 polymer ?
#
loop_
_entity_poly.entity_id
_entity_poly.type
_entity_poly.pdbx_seq_one_letter_code
_entity_poly.pdbx_strand_id
1 'polypeptide(L)'
;MRPRKRTDWPISVYRYWVNLDHASWSDLPTNVTHEAEAMRALWNQLVEAFAQYQETYQKARQSSPEPALDTQTDSRSAAQTRIFKQLRESLNEEALRLTGECPAGWANSRFVLTQFQAAVSRFFGRHGNPPHSRTAPFHKVHFCHQFTAGGLPVERIFGQHIQRLHLEPVSPEAFNTASPQRQRKRLARTSGLFQVGNAALTFRTILHRPLPEGAYLKTAALVGQQIMAGGYHKDQNGGHDIAPRWQWSLHLTVEIPPAIIPTPARAITTGAALRLEGALWEDRQLRLGMLSDSTGREEALLLPQTILEEWRHKRALQGQVESSLEQLKSQLRDHHERAHLPAPAQKILARLWAVRTPALWRLLHLVEGASGVPGIQHLVRAWADRSTTILREARGLERRYLSHRDWFYHNLASDLCRRYQQMNVVIPDQEDRTEETTPSTSSYRHLLAPARFVTFLRLAALKTGTEITMPPRGATSNKVRGDTHSVVRPSSAGKKLKHIVKSVA
;
A
#
# COMPACT_ATOMS: atom_id res chain seq x y z
N MET A 1 -1.61 -39.05 -10.79
CA MET A 1 -1.69 -38.42 -9.44
C MET A 1 -1.62 -36.91 -9.58
N ARG A 2 -2.58 -36.15 -9.03
CA ARG A 2 -2.58 -34.68 -9.12
C ARG A 2 -1.61 -34.11 -8.08
N PRO A 3 -0.68 -33.20 -8.43
CA PRO A 3 0.23 -32.60 -7.46
C PRO A 3 -0.58 -31.84 -6.40
N ARG A 4 -0.37 -32.17 -5.13
CA ARG A 4 -0.92 -31.42 -3.97
C ARG A 4 -0.46 -29.97 -4.03
N LYS A 5 -1.17 -29.08 -3.30
CA LYS A 5 -0.77 -27.69 -3.08
C LYS A 5 0.69 -27.66 -2.60
N ARG A 6 1.59 -27.09 -3.40
CA ARG A 6 3.04 -27.06 -3.14
C ARG A 6 3.30 -25.94 -2.15
N THR A 7 3.37 -26.28 -0.86
CA THR A 7 3.47 -25.30 0.24
C THR A 7 4.78 -24.51 0.24
N ASP A 8 5.79 -25.02 -0.44
CA ASP A 8 7.15 -24.50 -0.55
C ASP A 8 7.34 -23.50 -1.70
N TRP A 9 6.40 -23.40 -2.65
CA TRP A 9 6.57 -22.54 -3.82
C TRP A 9 6.20 -21.08 -3.50
N PRO A 10 7.08 -20.10 -3.78
CA PRO A 10 6.75 -18.70 -3.56
C PRO A 10 5.59 -18.24 -4.47
N ILE A 11 4.62 -17.56 -3.88
CA ILE A 11 3.52 -16.91 -4.59
C ILE A 11 3.87 -15.43 -4.80
N SER A 12 3.80 -14.97 -6.05
CA SER A 12 4.01 -13.58 -6.45
C SER A 12 2.79 -13.02 -7.18
N VAL A 13 2.52 -11.73 -7.00
CA VAL A 13 1.44 -11.02 -7.72
C VAL A 13 2.06 -10.00 -8.66
N TYR A 14 1.84 -10.19 -9.95
CA TYR A 14 2.25 -9.28 -11.02
C TYR A 14 1.09 -8.37 -11.37
N ARG A 15 1.32 -7.06 -11.38
CA ARG A 15 0.30 -6.06 -11.72
C ARG A 15 0.72 -5.30 -12.96
N TYR A 16 -0.13 -5.32 -13.98
CA TYR A 16 0.08 -4.61 -15.23
C TYR A 16 -1.06 -3.62 -15.46
N TRP A 17 -0.72 -2.39 -15.86
CA TRP A 17 -1.74 -1.41 -16.23
C TRP A 17 -2.32 -1.76 -17.59
N VAL A 18 -3.64 -1.63 -17.70
CA VAL A 18 -4.40 -2.07 -18.86
C VAL A 18 -5.15 -0.87 -19.42
N ASN A 19 -5.11 -0.74 -20.75
CA ASN A 19 -6.00 0.13 -21.50
C ASN A 19 -7.04 -0.76 -22.19
N LEU A 20 -8.27 -0.74 -21.69
CA LEU A 20 -9.38 -1.45 -22.36
C LEU A 20 -9.73 -0.70 -23.64
N ASP A 21 -10.20 -1.43 -24.65
CA ASP A 21 -10.73 -0.79 -25.86
C ASP A 21 -12.06 -0.04 -25.58
N HIS A 22 -12.71 -0.36 -24.45
CA HIS A 22 -13.88 0.34 -23.92
C HIS A 22 -13.44 1.53 -23.06
N ALA A 23 -13.78 2.75 -23.48
CA ALA A 23 -13.29 3.99 -22.86
C ALA A 23 -13.96 4.30 -21.51
N SER A 24 -15.22 3.90 -21.34
CA SER A 24 -16.01 4.17 -20.15
C SER A 24 -16.78 2.93 -19.65
N TRP A 25 -17.36 3.05 -18.44
CA TRP A 25 -18.18 1.99 -17.86
C TRP A 25 -19.44 1.69 -18.69
N SER A 26 -20.05 2.73 -19.25
CA SER A 26 -21.23 2.61 -20.11
C SER A 26 -20.93 1.92 -21.44
N ASP A 27 -19.67 1.87 -21.85
CA ASP A 27 -19.25 1.23 -23.11
C ASP A 27 -18.93 -0.26 -22.93
N LEU A 28 -18.95 -0.78 -21.71
CA LEU A 28 -18.67 -2.19 -21.44
C LEU A 28 -19.79 -3.08 -22.01
N PRO A 29 -19.48 -4.30 -22.49
CA PRO A 29 -20.51 -5.23 -22.94
C PRO A 29 -21.51 -5.56 -21.83
N THR A 30 -22.79 -5.69 -22.16
CA THR A 30 -23.89 -5.92 -21.21
C THR A 30 -23.64 -7.12 -20.27
N ASN A 31 -23.01 -8.19 -20.76
CA ASN A 31 -22.68 -9.35 -19.93
C ASN A 31 -21.66 -9.02 -18.83
N VAL A 32 -20.75 -8.05 -19.07
CA VAL A 32 -19.77 -7.59 -18.09
C VAL A 32 -20.42 -6.74 -17.01
N THR A 33 -21.37 -5.88 -17.38
CA THR A 33 -22.12 -5.07 -16.41
C THR A 33 -23.05 -5.96 -15.57
N HIS A 34 -23.75 -6.93 -16.19
CA HIS A 34 -24.56 -7.91 -15.46
C HIS A 34 -23.73 -8.74 -14.48
N GLU A 35 -22.52 -9.17 -14.87
CA GLU A 35 -21.60 -9.87 -13.97
C GLU A 35 -21.25 -9.01 -12.75
N ALA A 36 -20.92 -7.74 -12.95
CA ALA A 36 -20.59 -6.83 -11.86
C ALA A 36 -21.79 -6.55 -10.94
N GLU A 37 -23.00 -6.44 -11.50
CA GLU A 37 -24.24 -6.28 -10.76
C GLU A 37 -24.61 -7.52 -9.95
N ALA A 38 -24.46 -8.71 -10.52
CA ALA A 38 -24.64 -9.97 -9.81
C ALA A 38 -23.67 -10.10 -8.61
N MET A 39 -22.40 -9.71 -8.79
CA MET A 39 -21.44 -9.65 -7.68
C MET A 39 -21.85 -8.66 -6.58
N ARG A 40 -22.40 -7.49 -6.95
CA ARG A 40 -22.90 -6.49 -5.99
C ARG A 40 -24.14 -6.98 -5.26
N ALA A 41 -25.08 -7.61 -5.98
CA ALA A 41 -26.27 -8.19 -5.42
C ALA A 41 -25.93 -9.29 -4.39
N LEU A 42 -25.02 -10.21 -4.75
CA LEU A 42 -24.51 -11.23 -3.82
C LEU A 42 -23.88 -10.60 -2.57
N TRP A 43 -23.04 -9.57 -2.72
CA TRP A 43 -22.47 -8.87 -1.57
C TRP A 43 -23.57 -8.31 -0.65
N ASN A 44 -24.60 -7.67 -1.22
CA ASN A 44 -25.68 -7.07 -0.45
C ASN A 44 -26.53 -8.14 0.27
N GLN A 45 -26.82 -9.27 -0.39
CA GLN A 45 -27.50 -10.42 0.24
C GLN A 45 -26.70 -11.00 1.40
N LEU A 46 -25.38 -11.15 1.23
CA LEU A 46 -24.48 -11.60 2.31
C LEU A 46 -24.47 -10.63 3.51
N VAL A 47 -24.51 -9.32 3.24
CA VAL A 47 -24.60 -8.29 4.29
C VAL A 47 -25.94 -8.35 5.02
N GLU A 48 -27.03 -8.58 4.30
CA GLU A 48 -28.36 -8.72 4.90
C GLU A 48 -28.46 -9.96 5.80
N ALA A 49 -27.97 -11.11 5.31
CA ALA A 49 -27.84 -12.33 6.13
C ALA A 49 -26.97 -12.08 7.38
N PHE A 50 -25.88 -11.31 7.23
CA PHE A 50 -25.04 -10.91 8.36
C PHE A 50 -25.76 -9.99 9.36
N ALA A 51 -26.64 -9.09 8.90
CA ALA A 51 -27.38 -8.19 9.79
C ALA A 51 -28.36 -8.96 10.70
N GLN A 52 -29.11 -9.90 10.13
CA GLN A 52 -29.99 -10.81 10.89
C GLN A 52 -29.19 -11.61 11.94
N TYR A 53 -28.01 -12.04 11.55
CA TYR A 53 -27.07 -12.76 12.39
C TYR A 53 -26.50 -11.88 13.53
N GLN A 54 -26.16 -10.62 13.22
CA GLN A 54 -25.64 -9.66 14.18
C GLN A 54 -26.64 -9.36 15.29
N GLU A 55 -27.93 -9.26 14.99
CA GLU A 55 -28.98 -9.10 16.01
C GLU A 55 -29.03 -10.30 16.96
N THR A 56 -28.98 -11.51 16.41
CA THR A 56 -28.96 -12.75 17.21
C THR A 56 -27.72 -12.80 18.10
N TYR A 57 -26.57 -12.41 17.57
CA TYR A 57 -25.33 -12.29 18.31
C TYR A 57 -25.42 -11.27 19.45
N GLN A 58 -26.00 -10.09 19.20
CA GLN A 58 -26.18 -9.05 20.22
C GLN A 58 -27.14 -9.50 21.32
N LYS A 59 -28.26 -10.14 20.96
CA LYS A 59 -29.20 -10.73 21.92
C LYS A 59 -28.54 -11.78 22.79
N ALA A 60 -27.81 -12.73 22.19
CA ALA A 60 -27.08 -13.78 22.91
C ALA A 60 -26.00 -13.20 23.85
N ARG A 61 -25.37 -12.09 23.45
CA ARG A 61 -24.39 -11.39 24.28
C ARG A 61 -25.05 -10.65 25.46
N GLN A 62 -26.20 -10.02 25.25
CA GLN A 62 -26.95 -9.29 26.30
C GLN A 62 -27.66 -10.22 27.27
N SER A 63 -28.18 -11.37 26.80
CA SER A 63 -28.81 -12.38 27.65
C SER A 63 -27.82 -13.13 28.53
N SER A 64 -26.51 -12.93 28.31
CA SER A 64 -25.48 -13.52 29.16
C SER A 64 -25.17 -12.54 30.30
N PRO A 65 -25.45 -12.91 31.57
CA PRO A 65 -25.18 -12.04 32.71
C PRO A 65 -23.69 -11.70 32.75
N GLU A 66 -23.37 -10.41 32.96
CA GLU A 66 -22.00 -9.96 33.17
C GLU A 66 -21.37 -10.78 34.31
N PRO A 67 -20.16 -11.34 34.12
CA PRO A 67 -19.52 -12.07 35.19
C PRO A 67 -19.26 -11.11 36.35
N ALA A 68 -19.93 -11.35 37.48
CA ALA A 68 -19.51 -10.81 38.76
C ALA A 68 -18.04 -11.23 38.97
N LEU A 69 -17.22 -10.28 39.40
CA LEU A 69 -15.77 -10.26 39.19
C LEU A 69 -14.97 -11.46 39.73
N ASP A 70 -15.56 -12.35 40.54
CA ASP A 70 -14.75 -13.08 41.52
C ASP A 70 -14.60 -14.60 41.40
N THR A 71 -15.34 -15.38 40.59
CA THR A 71 -15.00 -16.81 40.46
C THR A 71 -15.79 -17.53 39.36
N GLN A 72 -15.12 -18.44 38.64
CA GLN A 72 -15.61 -19.33 37.56
C GLN A 72 -15.70 -18.74 36.14
N THR A 73 -14.53 -18.58 35.52
CA THR A 73 -14.35 -18.07 34.14
C THR A 73 -14.43 -19.16 33.05
N ASP A 74 -14.15 -20.43 33.38
CA ASP A 74 -13.86 -21.45 32.35
C ASP A 74 -15.09 -22.14 31.75
N SER A 75 -16.14 -22.39 32.53
CA SER A 75 -17.33 -23.12 32.06
C SER A 75 -18.30 -22.24 31.26
N ARG A 76 -18.45 -20.96 31.63
CA ARG A 76 -19.28 -19.99 30.89
C ARG A 76 -18.66 -19.60 29.55
N SER A 77 -17.32 -19.54 29.48
CA SER A 77 -16.57 -19.35 28.23
C SER A 77 -16.87 -20.44 27.20
N ALA A 78 -17.01 -21.70 27.63
CA ALA A 78 -17.26 -22.81 26.71
C ALA A 78 -18.67 -22.76 26.08
N ALA A 79 -19.72 -22.43 26.84
CA ALA A 79 -21.08 -22.33 26.33
C ALA A 79 -21.22 -21.17 25.32
N GLN A 80 -20.66 -20.00 25.64
CA GLN A 80 -20.60 -18.87 24.71
C GLN A 80 -19.81 -19.21 23.44
N THR A 81 -18.64 -19.87 23.59
CA THR A 81 -17.84 -20.30 22.45
C THR A 81 -18.60 -21.27 21.54
N ARG A 82 -19.40 -22.18 22.10
CA ARG A 82 -20.27 -23.08 21.33
C ARG A 82 -21.34 -22.32 20.55
N ILE A 83 -22.05 -21.39 21.20
CA ILE A 83 -23.07 -20.55 20.56
C ILE A 83 -22.43 -19.75 19.42
N PHE A 84 -21.29 -19.11 19.65
CA PHE A 84 -20.59 -18.35 18.60
C PHE A 84 -20.08 -19.22 17.45
N LYS A 85 -19.64 -20.44 17.75
CA LYS A 85 -19.22 -21.40 16.73
C LYS A 85 -20.39 -21.85 15.86
N GLN A 86 -21.50 -22.27 16.47
CA GLN A 86 -22.72 -22.70 15.76
C GLN A 86 -23.29 -21.59 14.90
N LEU A 87 -23.39 -20.40 15.48
CA LEU A 87 -23.83 -19.22 14.77
C LEU A 87 -22.88 -18.98 13.55
N ARG A 88 -21.55 -19.04 13.73
CA ARG A 88 -20.61 -18.80 12.63
C ARG A 88 -20.70 -19.87 11.54
N GLU A 89 -20.95 -21.12 11.91
CA GLU A 89 -21.20 -22.23 10.99
C GLU A 89 -22.46 -21.98 10.16
N SER A 90 -23.57 -21.61 10.80
CA SER A 90 -24.83 -21.27 10.12
C SER A 90 -24.67 -20.10 9.15
N LEU A 91 -23.96 -19.03 9.53
CA LEU A 91 -23.66 -17.91 8.62
C LEU A 91 -22.82 -18.36 7.42
N ASN A 92 -21.86 -19.26 7.63
CA ASN A 92 -21.02 -19.76 6.54
C ASN A 92 -21.80 -20.67 5.59
N GLU A 93 -22.71 -21.51 6.10
CA GLU A 93 -23.60 -22.36 5.30
C GLU A 93 -24.51 -21.50 4.43
N GLU A 94 -25.15 -20.49 5.02
CA GLU A 94 -25.99 -19.55 4.30
C GLU A 94 -25.20 -18.75 3.25
N ALA A 95 -24.00 -18.29 3.61
CA ALA A 95 -23.13 -17.59 2.67
C ALA A 95 -22.70 -18.48 1.49
N LEU A 96 -22.44 -19.78 1.72
CA LEU A 96 -22.14 -20.74 0.67
C LEU A 96 -23.36 -21.01 -0.22
N ARG A 97 -24.56 -21.13 0.37
CA ARG A 97 -25.83 -21.29 -0.36
C ARG A 97 -26.07 -20.10 -1.30
N LEU A 98 -26.04 -18.88 -0.77
CA LEU A 98 -26.18 -17.63 -1.56
C LEU A 98 -25.12 -17.52 -2.68
N THR A 99 -23.89 -17.95 -2.39
CA THR A 99 -22.81 -17.97 -3.40
C THR A 99 -23.08 -18.99 -4.52
N GLY A 100 -23.71 -20.12 -4.21
CA GLY A 100 -24.10 -21.15 -5.18
C GLY A 100 -25.29 -20.76 -6.07
N GLU A 101 -26.19 -19.93 -5.55
CA GLU A 101 -27.36 -19.40 -6.28
C GLU A 101 -27.04 -18.15 -7.11
N CYS A 102 -25.87 -17.53 -6.88
CA CYS A 102 -25.48 -16.31 -7.58
C CYS A 102 -25.25 -16.55 -9.08
N PRO A 103 -25.83 -15.74 -9.97
CA PRO A 103 -25.66 -15.90 -11.42
C PRO A 103 -24.29 -15.46 -11.93
N ALA A 104 -23.47 -14.80 -11.10
CA ALA A 104 -22.09 -14.45 -11.46
C ALA A 104 -21.26 -15.73 -11.68
N GLY A 105 -20.25 -15.64 -12.54
CA GLY A 105 -19.28 -16.69 -12.74
C GLY A 105 -18.68 -17.18 -11.41
N TRP A 106 -18.54 -18.49 -11.27
CA TRP A 106 -18.11 -19.15 -10.02
C TRP A 106 -16.87 -18.52 -9.35
N ALA A 107 -15.88 -18.09 -10.14
CA ALA A 107 -14.68 -17.46 -9.60
C ALA A 107 -14.95 -16.06 -8.99
N ASN A 108 -15.90 -15.32 -9.58
CA ASN A 108 -16.33 -14.02 -9.10
C ASN A 108 -17.21 -14.14 -7.85
N SER A 109 -18.18 -15.05 -7.84
CA SER A 109 -19.01 -15.30 -6.64
C SER A 109 -18.15 -15.76 -5.45
N ARG A 110 -17.19 -16.66 -5.68
CA ARG A 110 -16.22 -17.08 -4.66
C ARG A 110 -15.31 -15.95 -4.17
N PHE A 111 -14.92 -15.04 -5.08
CA PHE A 111 -14.17 -13.85 -4.69
C PHE A 111 -14.97 -12.95 -3.75
N VAL A 112 -16.26 -12.71 -4.06
CA VAL A 112 -17.17 -11.94 -3.19
C VAL A 112 -17.29 -12.59 -1.81
N LEU A 113 -17.52 -13.90 -1.75
CA LEU A 113 -17.57 -14.67 -0.50
C LEU A 113 -16.29 -14.50 0.32
N THR A 114 -15.12 -14.61 -0.31
CA THR A 114 -13.82 -14.45 0.36
C THR A 114 -13.65 -13.05 0.95
N GLN A 115 -14.06 -12.00 0.21
CA GLN A 115 -14.02 -10.62 0.70
C GLN A 115 -14.97 -10.42 1.88
N PHE A 116 -16.16 -11.01 1.81
CA PHE A 116 -17.17 -10.95 2.87
C PHE A 116 -16.67 -11.63 4.15
N GLN A 117 -16.15 -12.86 4.06
CA GLN A 117 -15.58 -13.59 5.19
C GLN A 117 -14.41 -12.83 5.84
N ALA A 118 -13.57 -12.16 5.03
CA ALA A 118 -12.51 -11.31 5.53
C ALA A 118 -13.04 -10.07 6.27
N ALA A 119 -14.11 -9.45 5.78
CA ALA A 119 -14.76 -8.32 6.46
C ALA A 119 -15.38 -8.74 7.79
N VAL A 120 -16.11 -9.86 7.81
CA VAL A 120 -16.69 -10.45 9.03
C VAL A 120 -15.60 -10.80 10.06
N SER A 121 -14.50 -11.41 9.62
CA SER A 121 -13.37 -11.73 10.50
C SER A 121 -12.74 -10.48 11.14
N ARG A 122 -12.62 -9.38 10.39
CA ARG A 122 -12.10 -8.10 10.93
C ARG A 122 -13.06 -7.48 11.94
N PHE A 123 -14.36 -7.56 11.69
CA PHE A 123 -15.39 -7.08 12.61
C PHE A 123 -15.29 -7.81 13.96
N PHE A 124 -15.24 -9.15 13.95
CA PHE A 124 -15.09 -9.93 15.18
C PHE A 124 -13.72 -9.73 15.86
N GLY A 125 -12.67 -9.46 15.08
CA GLY A 125 -11.35 -9.08 15.59
C GLY A 125 -11.27 -7.67 16.18
N ARG A 126 -12.38 -6.91 16.25
CA ARG A 126 -12.42 -5.49 16.69
C ARG A 126 -11.51 -4.58 15.87
N HIS A 127 -11.21 -4.96 14.63
CA HIS A 127 -10.33 -4.22 13.73
C HIS A 127 -11.08 -3.54 12.57
N GLY A 128 -12.42 -3.53 12.62
CA GLY A 128 -13.22 -2.89 11.57
C GLY A 128 -14.71 -2.77 11.90
N ASN A 129 -15.38 -1.95 11.09
CA ASN A 129 -16.83 -1.79 11.10
C ASN A 129 -17.52 -3.03 10.48
N PRO A 130 -18.80 -3.27 10.79
CA PRO A 130 -19.57 -4.32 10.13
C PRO A 130 -19.59 -4.10 8.61
N PRO A 131 -19.65 -5.19 7.81
CA PRO A 131 -19.81 -5.07 6.37
C PRO A 131 -21.13 -4.36 6.07
N HIS A 132 -21.12 -3.49 5.06
CA HIS A 132 -22.24 -2.62 4.70
C HIS A 132 -22.61 -2.79 3.23
N SER A 133 -23.89 -2.58 2.93
CA SER A 133 -24.44 -2.71 1.58
C SER A 133 -23.82 -1.68 0.64
N ARG A 134 -23.65 -2.09 -0.62
CA ARG A 134 -23.13 -1.27 -1.70
C ARG A 134 -24.30 -0.79 -2.55
N THR A 135 -24.79 0.40 -2.24
CA THR A 135 -25.88 1.08 -2.99
C THR A 135 -25.35 2.10 -3.99
N ALA A 136 -24.18 2.68 -3.72
CA ALA A 136 -23.55 3.65 -4.60
C ALA A 136 -23.13 3.02 -5.95
N PRO A 137 -22.95 3.87 -7.00
CA PRO A 137 -22.31 3.45 -8.25
C PRO A 137 -20.96 2.76 -8.01
N PHE A 138 -20.57 1.92 -8.96
CA PHE A 138 -19.29 1.22 -8.87
C PHE A 138 -18.12 2.20 -8.89
N HIS A 139 -17.38 2.24 -7.78
CA HIS A 139 -16.07 2.92 -7.73
C HIS A 139 -14.92 1.93 -7.99
N LYS A 140 -15.21 0.61 -7.91
CA LYS A 140 -14.23 -0.46 -8.09
C LYS A 140 -14.93 -1.76 -8.45
N VAL A 141 -14.36 -2.50 -9.41
CA VAL A 141 -14.81 -3.84 -9.80
C VAL A 141 -13.64 -4.80 -9.95
N HIS A 142 -13.93 -6.09 -9.82
CA HIS A 142 -12.96 -7.17 -9.89
C HIS A 142 -13.55 -8.32 -10.70
N PHE A 143 -13.02 -8.59 -11.88
CA PHE A 143 -13.33 -9.79 -12.64
C PHE A 143 -12.18 -10.78 -12.46
N CYS A 144 -12.48 -11.97 -11.95
CA CYS A 144 -11.52 -12.94 -11.46
C CYS A 144 -11.69 -14.26 -12.22
N HIS A 145 -10.56 -14.84 -12.59
CA HIS A 145 -10.43 -16.23 -12.97
C HIS A 145 -9.56 -16.95 -11.95
N GLN A 146 -10.01 -18.14 -11.56
CA GLN A 146 -9.24 -19.05 -10.73
C GLN A 146 -8.92 -20.31 -11.53
N PHE A 147 -7.64 -20.66 -11.58
CA PHE A 147 -7.16 -21.87 -12.25
C PHE A 147 -6.99 -22.95 -11.18
N THR A 148 -7.92 -23.90 -11.16
CA THR A 148 -7.92 -25.02 -10.22
C THR A 148 -6.85 -26.06 -10.61
N ALA A 149 -6.75 -27.18 -9.87
CA ALA A 149 -5.87 -28.31 -10.19
C ALA A 149 -4.36 -28.02 -10.28
N GLY A 150 -3.86 -27.07 -9.49
CA GLY A 150 -2.43 -26.72 -9.47
C GLY A 150 -2.08 -25.49 -10.30
N GLY A 151 -3.05 -24.85 -10.96
CA GLY A 151 -2.84 -23.63 -11.74
C GLY A 151 -2.56 -23.92 -13.21
N LEU A 152 -2.48 -22.85 -14.00
CA LEU A 152 -2.22 -22.89 -15.44
C LEU A 152 -0.75 -22.54 -15.69
N PRO A 153 0.04 -23.37 -16.40
CA PRO A 153 1.39 -22.98 -16.79
C PRO A 153 1.38 -21.63 -17.51
N VAL A 154 2.23 -20.71 -17.06
CA VAL A 154 2.26 -19.32 -17.53
C VAL A 154 2.39 -19.22 -19.04
N GLU A 155 3.17 -20.10 -19.65
CA GLU A 155 3.42 -20.13 -21.09
C GLU A 155 2.12 -20.28 -21.89
N ARG A 156 1.12 -20.97 -21.32
CA ARG A 156 -0.14 -21.20 -22.02
C ARG A 156 -0.99 -19.94 -22.18
N ILE A 157 -0.82 -18.90 -21.34
CA ILE A 157 -1.55 -17.63 -21.53
C ILE A 157 -1.14 -16.92 -22.82
N PHE A 158 0.04 -17.25 -23.36
CA PHE A 158 0.54 -16.74 -24.63
C PHE A 158 0.14 -17.62 -25.83
N GLY A 159 -0.52 -18.75 -25.58
CA GLY A 159 -1.01 -19.67 -26.61
C GLY A 159 -2.38 -19.28 -27.16
N GLN A 160 -2.69 -19.75 -28.36
CA GLN A 160 -3.94 -19.41 -29.07
C GLN A 160 -5.20 -20.09 -28.50
N HIS A 161 -5.05 -21.09 -27.62
CA HIS A 161 -6.16 -21.97 -27.21
C HIS A 161 -6.80 -21.64 -25.85
N ILE A 162 -6.45 -20.52 -25.22
CA ILE A 162 -7.04 -20.17 -23.91
C ILE A 162 -8.18 -19.17 -24.07
N GLN A 163 -9.38 -19.61 -23.68
CA GLN A 163 -10.60 -18.81 -23.77
C GLN A 163 -10.70 -17.74 -22.66
N ARG A 164 -10.18 -18.00 -21.46
CA ARG A 164 -10.39 -17.11 -20.28
C ARG A 164 -9.45 -15.91 -20.20
N LEU A 165 -8.16 -16.12 -20.48
CA LEU A 165 -7.15 -15.08 -20.52
C LEU A 165 -6.16 -15.40 -21.63
N HIS A 166 -5.95 -14.45 -22.53
CA HIS A 166 -4.93 -14.53 -23.57
C HIS A 166 -4.10 -13.24 -23.58
N LEU A 167 -2.81 -13.37 -23.82
CA LEU A 167 -1.86 -12.27 -24.05
C LEU A 167 -1.03 -12.60 -25.29
N GLU A 168 -0.79 -11.63 -26.17
CA GLU A 168 0.16 -11.82 -27.25
C GLU A 168 1.58 -11.96 -26.67
N PRO A 169 2.41 -12.88 -27.20
CA PRO A 169 3.77 -13.06 -26.71
C PRO A 169 4.60 -11.79 -26.90
N VAL A 170 5.42 -11.48 -25.90
CA VAL A 170 6.34 -10.33 -25.90
C VAL A 170 7.75 -10.83 -26.20
N SER A 171 8.49 -10.11 -27.04
CA SER A 171 9.90 -10.43 -27.34
C SER A 171 10.75 -10.46 -26.05
N PRO A 172 11.60 -11.48 -25.83
CA PRO A 172 12.53 -11.52 -24.69
C PRO A 172 13.41 -10.27 -24.57
N GLU A 173 13.74 -9.62 -25.68
CA GLU A 173 14.50 -8.37 -25.72
C GLU A 173 13.83 -7.23 -24.94
N ALA A 174 12.50 -7.28 -24.76
CA ALA A 174 11.76 -6.31 -23.96
C ALA A 174 12.24 -6.26 -22.50
N PHE A 175 12.88 -7.33 -22.03
CA PHE A 175 13.36 -7.50 -20.65
C PHE A 175 14.87 -7.35 -20.53
N ASN A 176 15.60 -7.15 -21.63
CA ASN A 176 17.04 -6.95 -21.60
C ASN A 176 17.38 -5.61 -20.93
N THR A 177 18.02 -5.65 -19.76
CA THR A 177 18.38 -4.46 -19.00
C THR A 177 19.37 -3.55 -19.72
N ALA A 178 20.17 -4.10 -20.64
CA ALA A 178 21.11 -3.34 -21.47
C ALA A 178 20.42 -2.48 -22.54
N SER A 179 19.17 -2.81 -22.92
CA SER A 179 18.43 -2.04 -23.93
C SER A 179 17.85 -0.74 -23.37
N PRO A 180 17.80 0.37 -24.15
CA PRO A 180 17.20 1.62 -23.72
C PRO A 180 15.76 1.46 -23.25
N GLN A 181 15.39 2.13 -22.16
CA GLN A 181 14.06 2.00 -21.53
C GLN A 181 12.90 2.23 -22.50
N ARG A 182 13.03 3.21 -23.42
CA ARG A 182 12.01 3.51 -24.44
C ARG A 182 11.79 2.33 -25.39
N GLN A 183 12.88 1.67 -25.82
CA GLN A 183 12.83 0.49 -26.68
C GLN A 183 12.22 -0.69 -25.91
N ARG A 184 12.67 -0.97 -24.68
CA ARG A 184 12.08 -2.02 -23.83
C ARG A 184 10.58 -1.83 -23.65
N LYS A 185 10.15 -0.61 -23.34
CA LYS A 185 8.73 -0.28 -23.18
C LYS A 185 7.93 -0.48 -24.47
N ARG A 186 8.53 -0.22 -25.64
CA ARG A 186 7.90 -0.45 -26.94
C ARG A 186 7.75 -1.96 -27.21
N LEU A 187 8.80 -2.73 -27.00
CA LEU A 187 8.82 -4.18 -27.19
C LEU A 187 7.93 -4.92 -26.18
N ALA A 188 7.80 -4.39 -24.96
CA ALA A 188 6.95 -4.92 -23.89
C ALA A 188 5.44 -4.68 -24.09
N ARG A 189 5.04 -3.93 -25.12
CA ARG A 189 3.63 -3.71 -25.43
C ARG A 189 3.05 -4.99 -26.01
N THR A 190 1.88 -5.35 -25.52
CA THR A 190 1.13 -6.53 -25.97
C THR A 190 -0.36 -6.25 -25.86
N SER A 191 -1.14 -6.95 -26.66
CA SER A 191 -2.59 -6.98 -26.55
C SER A 191 -3.04 -8.25 -25.83
N GLY A 192 -4.24 -8.22 -25.28
CA GLY A 192 -4.81 -9.36 -24.59
C GLY A 192 -6.32 -9.38 -24.64
N LEU A 193 -6.85 -10.51 -24.21
CA LEU A 193 -8.27 -10.77 -24.08
C LEU A 193 -8.54 -11.33 -22.69
N PHE A 194 -9.53 -10.77 -22.00
CA PHE A 194 -10.00 -11.24 -20.70
C PHE A 194 -11.49 -11.58 -20.79
N GLN A 195 -11.86 -12.82 -20.50
CA GLN A 195 -13.25 -13.26 -20.59
C GLN A 195 -14.01 -12.89 -19.31
N VAL A 196 -15.21 -12.34 -19.44
CA VAL A 196 -16.10 -12.04 -18.31
C VAL A 196 -17.50 -12.54 -18.66
N GLY A 197 -17.93 -13.60 -17.98
CA GLY A 197 -19.10 -14.37 -18.41
C GLY A 197 -18.90 -14.85 -19.86
N ASN A 198 -19.81 -14.45 -20.75
CA ASN A 198 -19.75 -14.76 -22.17
C ASN A 198 -19.17 -13.63 -23.03
N ALA A 199 -18.73 -12.52 -22.43
CA ALA A 199 -18.10 -11.41 -23.15
C ALA A 199 -16.57 -11.48 -23.09
N ALA A 200 -15.93 -11.07 -24.17
CA ALA A 200 -14.48 -10.90 -24.23
C ALA A 200 -14.14 -9.41 -24.13
N LEU A 201 -13.29 -9.04 -23.18
CA LEU A 201 -12.73 -7.69 -23.07
C LEU A 201 -11.34 -7.69 -23.69
N THR A 202 -11.20 -7.01 -24.83
CA THR A 202 -9.91 -6.76 -25.46
C THR A 202 -9.21 -5.58 -24.80
N PHE A 203 -7.88 -5.69 -24.72
CA PHE A 203 -7.10 -4.68 -24.03
C PHE A 203 -5.65 -4.63 -24.49
N ARG A 204 -5.01 -3.49 -24.22
CA ARG A 204 -3.57 -3.28 -24.43
C ARG A 204 -2.87 -3.11 -23.10
N THR A 205 -1.69 -3.70 -22.95
CA THR A 205 -0.90 -3.59 -21.72
C THR A 205 0.59 -3.50 -22.02
N ILE A 206 1.39 -3.25 -20.97
CA ILE A 206 2.85 -3.26 -21.02
C ILE A 206 3.35 -4.23 -19.97
N LEU A 207 3.87 -5.38 -20.42
CA LEU A 207 4.53 -6.36 -19.56
C LEU A 207 5.92 -5.84 -19.21
N HIS A 208 6.01 -4.94 -18.24
CA HIS A 208 7.27 -4.33 -17.82
C HIS A 208 8.15 -5.26 -16.96
N ARG A 209 7.68 -6.47 -16.66
CA ARG A 209 8.40 -7.56 -15.99
C ARG A 209 7.99 -8.89 -16.65
N PRO A 210 8.94 -9.79 -16.93
CA PRO A 210 8.61 -11.09 -17.48
C PRO A 210 7.90 -11.92 -16.41
N LEU A 211 6.98 -12.77 -16.83
CA LEU A 211 6.47 -13.82 -15.96
C LEU A 211 7.55 -14.93 -15.89
N PRO A 212 7.82 -15.51 -14.71
CA PRO A 212 8.89 -16.49 -14.57
C PRO A 212 8.59 -17.76 -15.36
N GLU A 213 9.61 -18.31 -16.00
CA GLU A 213 9.53 -19.58 -16.72
C GLU A 213 9.19 -20.74 -15.77
N GLY A 214 8.31 -21.64 -16.20
CA GLY A 214 7.85 -22.77 -15.40
C GLY A 214 6.91 -22.41 -14.25
N ALA A 215 6.52 -21.13 -14.11
CA ALA A 215 5.54 -20.70 -13.12
C ALA A 215 4.12 -21.12 -13.49
N TYR A 216 3.26 -21.23 -12.46
CA TYR A 216 1.87 -21.61 -12.60
C TYR A 216 0.97 -20.44 -12.17
N LEU A 217 0.18 -19.93 -13.09
CA LEU A 217 -0.85 -18.94 -12.84
C LEU A 217 -1.99 -19.55 -12.00
N LYS A 218 -2.19 -19.05 -10.79
CA LYS A 218 -3.26 -19.47 -9.86
C LYS A 218 -4.52 -18.67 -10.06
N THR A 219 -4.37 -17.36 -10.21
CA THR A 219 -5.48 -16.44 -10.46
C THR A 219 -5.08 -15.35 -11.43
N ALA A 220 -6.03 -14.94 -12.25
CA ALA A 220 -5.96 -13.73 -13.03
C ALA A 220 -7.14 -12.83 -12.65
N ALA A 221 -6.89 -11.55 -12.39
CA ALA A 221 -7.96 -10.61 -12.09
C ALA A 221 -7.81 -9.33 -12.90
N LEU A 222 -8.86 -8.95 -13.61
CA LEU A 222 -8.99 -7.64 -14.23
C LEU A 222 -9.70 -6.70 -13.25
N VAL A 223 -8.98 -5.70 -12.76
CA VAL A 223 -9.44 -4.79 -11.72
C VAL A 223 -9.66 -3.42 -12.33
N GLY A 224 -10.91 -2.95 -12.30
CA GLY A 224 -11.29 -1.59 -12.66
C GLY A 224 -11.42 -0.75 -11.39
N GLN A 225 -10.84 0.44 -11.37
CA GLN A 225 -11.04 1.40 -10.29
C GLN A 225 -11.35 2.78 -10.87
N GLN A 226 -12.44 3.37 -10.42
CA GLN A 226 -12.76 4.75 -10.71
C GLN A 226 -11.80 5.65 -9.93
N ILE A 227 -11.03 6.45 -10.64
CA ILE A 227 -10.11 7.40 -10.05
C ILE A 227 -10.67 8.77 -10.34
N MET A 228 -11.01 9.47 -9.25
CA MET A 228 -11.15 10.92 -9.27
C MET A 228 -9.78 11.45 -9.66
N ALA A 229 -9.62 11.85 -10.92
CA ALA A 229 -8.45 12.58 -11.35
C ALA A 229 -8.55 13.95 -10.69
N GLY A 230 -8.14 14.04 -9.43
CA GLY A 230 -8.20 15.29 -8.68
C GLY A 230 -7.37 16.35 -9.40
N GLY A 231 -8.06 17.20 -10.16
CA GLY A 231 -7.51 18.30 -10.92
C GLY A 231 -8.59 18.95 -11.79
N TYR A 232 -8.43 20.25 -12.02
CA TYR A 232 -9.07 20.97 -13.11
C TYR A 232 -8.41 20.56 -14.43
N HIS A 233 -9.18 20.30 -15.49
CA HIS A 233 -8.64 20.29 -16.86
C HIS A 233 -9.39 21.35 -17.68
N LYS A 234 -8.61 22.13 -18.43
CA LYS A 234 -9.08 23.09 -19.42
C LYS A 234 -9.51 22.33 -20.67
N ASP A 235 -10.79 22.39 -21.04
CA ASP A 235 -11.18 22.29 -22.44
C ASP A 235 -11.16 23.71 -23.06
N GLN A 236 -11.45 23.83 -24.36
CA GLN A 236 -11.50 25.15 -25.02
C GLN A 236 -12.66 26.04 -24.52
N ASN A 237 -13.59 25.49 -23.74
CA ASN A 237 -14.85 26.14 -23.35
C ASN A 237 -14.92 26.54 -21.86
N GLY A 238 -13.89 26.25 -21.07
CA GLY A 238 -13.78 26.67 -19.67
C GLY A 238 -13.77 25.46 -18.74
N GLY A 239 -12.87 25.50 -17.74
CA GLY A 239 -12.54 24.33 -16.91
C GLY A 239 -13.76 23.57 -16.39
N HIS A 240 -13.79 22.27 -16.67
CA HIS A 240 -14.81 21.37 -16.17
C HIS A 240 -14.22 20.42 -15.13
N ASP A 241 -15.07 19.96 -14.19
CA ASP A 241 -14.75 18.83 -13.33
C ASP A 241 -14.37 17.63 -14.20
N ILE A 242 -13.18 17.06 -13.97
CA ILE A 242 -12.78 15.86 -14.69
C ILE A 242 -13.69 14.74 -14.24
N ALA A 243 -14.57 14.31 -15.15
CA ALA A 243 -15.39 13.14 -14.95
C ALA A 243 -14.50 11.98 -14.46
N PRO A 244 -14.92 11.27 -13.41
CA PRO A 244 -14.11 10.20 -12.87
C PRO A 244 -13.80 9.18 -13.96
N ARG A 245 -12.51 8.86 -14.14
CA ARG A 245 -12.07 7.93 -15.17
C ARG A 245 -11.80 6.55 -14.59
N TRP A 246 -12.10 5.52 -15.36
CA TRP A 246 -11.74 4.16 -14.98
C TRP A 246 -10.27 3.90 -15.29
N GLN A 247 -9.53 3.42 -14.29
CA GLN A 247 -8.19 2.89 -14.46
C GLN A 247 -8.25 1.37 -14.28
N TRP A 248 -7.77 0.65 -15.28
CA TRP A 248 -7.78 -0.81 -15.30
C TRP A 248 -6.39 -1.38 -15.06
N SER A 249 -6.32 -2.49 -14.32
CA SER A 249 -5.09 -3.26 -14.17
C SER A 249 -5.34 -4.76 -14.15
N LEU A 250 -4.49 -5.52 -14.83
CA LEU A 250 -4.44 -6.98 -14.82
C LEU A 250 -3.52 -7.44 -13.68
N HIS A 251 -4.05 -8.29 -12.81
CA HIS A 251 -3.34 -8.86 -11.66
C HIS A 251 -3.18 -10.37 -11.89
N LEU A 252 -1.94 -10.83 -12.06
CA LEU A 252 -1.60 -12.24 -12.25
C LEU A 252 -0.93 -12.76 -11.00
N THR A 253 -1.58 -13.69 -10.31
CA THR A 253 -0.98 -14.36 -9.15
C THR A 253 -0.37 -15.67 -9.61
N VAL A 254 0.94 -15.75 -9.57
CA VAL A 254 1.72 -16.89 -10.03
C VAL A 254 2.40 -17.59 -8.86
N GLU A 255 2.38 -18.91 -8.88
CA GLU A 255 3.20 -19.77 -8.04
C GLU A 255 4.46 -20.09 -8.82
N ILE A 256 5.61 -19.64 -8.32
CA ILE A 256 6.89 -19.74 -9.02
C ILE A 256 7.58 -21.00 -8.49
N PRO A 257 8.08 -21.91 -9.35
CA PRO A 257 8.94 -22.98 -8.89
C PRO A 257 10.05 -22.36 -8.02
N PRO A 258 10.39 -22.93 -6.85
CA PRO A 258 11.65 -22.59 -6.24
C PRO A 258 12.65 -22.87 -7.34
N ALA A 259 13.25 -21.80 -7.86
CA ALA A 259 14.31 -21.97 -8.83
C ALA A 259 15.25 -22.98 -8.16
N ILE A 260 15.80 -23.90 -8.94
CA ILE A 260 17.03 -24.57 -8.56
C ILE A 260 18.09 -23.47 -8.58
N ILE A 261 17.92 -22.42 -7.77
CA ILE A 261 19.02 -21.66 -7.23
C ILE A 261 19.67 -22.75 -6.40
N PRO A 262 20.85 -23.25 -6.79
CA PRO A 262 21.69 -23.85 -5.79
C PRO A 262 21.81 -22.77 -4.74
N THR A 263 21.02 -22.85 -3.67
CA THR A 263 21.25 -22.04 -2.50
C THR A 263 22.68 -22.44 -2.20
N PRO A 264 23.69 -21.58 -2.43
CA PRO A 264 25.00 -21.90 -1.91
C PRO A 264 24.72 -22.23 -0.46
N ALA A 265 25.25 -23.34 0.05
CA ALA A 265 25.21 -23.65 1.47
C ALA A 265 25.95 -22.52 2.19
N ARG A 266 25.32 -21.35 2.26
CA ARG A 266 25.74 -20.20 3.03
C ARG A 266 25.62 -20.71 4.44
N ALA A 267 26.75 -20.77 5.12
CA ALA A 267 26.78 -20.96 6.56
C ALA A 267 25.75 -19.99 7.13
N ILE A 268 24.64 -20.54 7.60
CA ILE A 268 23.55 -19.73 8.13
C ILE A 268 24.10 -19.18 9.44
N THR A 269 24.33 -17.87 9.48
CA THR A 269 24.76 -17.22 10.71
C THR A 269 23.62 -17.35 11.72
N THR A 270 23.94 -17.81 12.93
CA THR A 270 22.93 -18.22 13.91
C THR A 270 22.12 -17.05 14.47
N GLY A 271 22.71 -15.86 14.59
CA GLY A 271 22.02 -14.69 15.16
C GLY A 271 22.45 -13.35 14.59
N ALA A 272 21.54 -12.37 14.63
CA ALA A 272 21.84 -10.95 14.44
C ALA A 272 20.99 -10.05 15.34
N ALA A 273 21.52 -8.87 15.68
CA ALA A 273 20.80 -7.79 16.32
C ALA A 273 20.56 -6.67 15.30
N LEU A 274 19.31 -6.22 15.19
CA LEU A 274 18.89 -5.17 14.27
C LEU A 274 18.34 -3.99 15.07
N ARG A 275 19.09 -2.89 15.10
CA ARG A 275 18.71 -1.64 15.77
C ARG A 275 18.15 -0.64 14.76
N LEU A 276 16.83 -0.41 14.80
CA LEU A 276 16.13 0.45 13.85
C LEU A 276 16.15 1.92 14.29
N GLU A 277 17.23 2.60 13.91
CA GLU A 277 17.45 4.01 14.18
C GLU A 277 17.49 4.84 12.91
N GLY A 278 16.33 5.43 12.62
CA GLY A 278 16.18 6.40 11.56
C GLY A 278 17.03 7.64 11.79
N ALA A 279 18.03 7.86 10.92
CA ALA A 279 18.90 9.04 10.94
C ALA A 279 19.36 9.42 9.54
N LEU A 280 19.74 10.68 9.35
CA LEU A 280 20.48 11.11 8.16
C LEU A 280 21.95 10.68 8.36
N TRP A 281 22.52 10.05 7.34
CA TRP A 281 23.90 9.57 7.29
C TRP A 281 24.65 10.35 6.23
N GLU A 282 25.79 10.96 6.60
CA GLU A 282 26.68 11.73 5.72
C GLU A 282 25.95 12.77 4.84
N ASP A 283 24.90 13.40 5.39
CA ASP A 283 24.05 14.43 4.76
C ASP A 283 23.32 14.05 3.46
N ARG A 284 23.49 12.81 2.99
CA ARG A 284 23.04 12.39 1.65
C ARG A 284 22.22 11.12 1.64
N GLN A 285 22.22 10.34 2.72
CA GLN A 285 21.51 9.06 2.76
C GLN A 285 20.69 8.93 4.03
N LEU A 286 19.59 8.18 3.96
CA LEU A 286 18.77 7.88 5.13
C LEU A 286 19.12 6.48 5.63
N ARG A 287 19.70 6.41 6.82
CA ARG A 287 19.94 5.15 7.52
C ARG A 287 18.65 4.70 8.20
N LEU A 288 18.21 3.49 7.87
CA LEU A 288 17.07 2.81 8.48
C LEU A 288 17.45 2.22 9.84
N GLY A 289 18.65 1.67 9.96
CA GLY A 289 19.16 1.03 11.17
C GLY A 289 20.56 0.48 11.01
N MET A 290 21.05 -0.16 12.07
CA MET A 290 22.32 -0.90 12.12
C MET A 290 22.03 -2.37 12.39
N LEU A 291 22.66 -3.25 11.61
CA LEU A 291 22.66 -4.69 11.79
C LEU A 291 24.02 -5.10 12.38
N SER A 292 24.02 -5.84 13.48
CA SER A 292 25.22 -6.42 14.07
C SER A 292 25.02 -7.94 14.15
N ASP A 293 25.83 -8.71 13.44
CA ASP A 293 25.69 -10.18 13.43
C ASP A 293 26.51 -10.87 14.54
N SER A 294 26.33 -12.18 14.70
CA SER A 294 27.05 -12.98 15.70
C SER A 294 28.57 -13.07 15.44
N THR A 295 29.06 -12.64 14.28
CA THR A 295 30.50 -12.55 13.98
C THR A 295 31.10 -11.20 14.39
N GLY A 296 30.27 -10.27 14.90
CA GLY A 296 30.67 -8.92 15.24
C GLY A 296 30.71 -7.98 14.03
N ARG A 297 30.24 -8.42 12.86
CA ARG A 297 30.17 -7.56 11.68
C ARG A 297 28.98 -6.61 11.82
N GLU A 298 29.27 -5.33 11.63
CA GLU A 298 28.24 -4.29 11.57
C GLU A 298 27.96 -3.86 10.12
N GLU A 299 26.68 -3.71 9.79
CA GLU A 299 26.19 -3.28 8.48
C GLU A 299 25.13 -2.19 8.65
N ALA A 300 25.37 -1.02 8.07
CA ALA A 300 24.38 0.05 8.02
C ALA A 300 23.32 -0.26 6.96
N LEU A 301 22.05 -0.27 7.36
CA LEU A 301 20.94 -0.45 6.43
C LEU A 301 20.51 0.91 5.90
N LEU A 302 20.79 1.17 4.63
CA LEU A 302 20.59 2.47 3.99
C LEU A 302 19.41 2.41 3.01
N LEU A 303 18.54 3.43 3.06
CA LEU A 303 17.51 3.61 2.03
C LEU A 303 18.17 4.01 0.69
N PRO A 304 17.67 3.51 -0.44
CA PRO A 304 18.10 3.96 -1.76
C PRO A 304 18.03 5.49 -1.89
N GLN A 305 19.11 6.11 -2.36
CA GLN A 305 19.22 7.57 -2.53
C GLN A 305 18.09 8.16 -3.39
N THR A 306 17.65 7.41 -4.40
CA THR A 306 16.53 7.81 -5.27
C THR A 306 15.23 8.10 -4.51
N ILE A 307 14.96 7.41 -3.40
CA ILE A 307 13.78 7.69 -2.55
C ILE A 307 13.89 9.07 -1.91
N LEU A 308 15.09 9.43 -1.43
CA LEU A 308 15.35 10.72 -0.82
C LEU A 308 15.30 11.85 -1.86
N GLU A 309 15.83 11.63 -3.05
CA GLU A 309 15.77 12.58 -4.18
C GLU A 309 14.34 12.85 -4.62
N GLU A 310 13.53 11.81 -4.85
CA GLU A 310 12.12 11.97 -5.21
C GLU A 310 11.32 12.70 -4.11
N TRP A 311 11.65 12.46 -2.84
CA TRP A 311 11.04 13.18 -1.73
C TRP A 311 11.46 14.66 -1.68
N ARG A 312 12.75 14.96 -1.86
CA ARG A 312 13.26 16.34 -1.92
C ARG A 312 12.62 17.10 -3.08
N HIS A 313 12.47 16.46 -4.24
CA HIS A 313 11.77 17.03 -5.40
C HIS A 313 10.29 17.31 -5.07
N LYS A 314 9.58 16.39 -4.43
CA LYS A 314 8.22 16.64 -3.94
C LYS A 314 8.16 17.86 -3.01
N ARG A 315 9.10 18.00 -2.07
CA ARG A 315 9.16 19.16 -1.16
C ARG A 315 9.40 20.47 -1.92
N ALA A 316 10.28 20.46 -2.93
CA ALA A 316 10.51 21.62 -3.79
C ALA A 316 9.23 22.01 -4.55
N LEU A 317 8.50 21.04 -5.10
CA LEU A 317 7.20 21.28 -5.75
C LEU A 317 6.16 21.86 -4.77
N GLN A 318 6.12 21.38 -3.53
CA GLN A 318 5.24 21.97 -2.49
C GLN A 318 5.60 23.43 -2.21
N GLY A 319 6.90 23.75 -2.11
CA GLY A 319 7.36 25.13 -1.97
C GLY A 319 6.98 26.01 -3.18
N GLN A 320 7.00 25.46 -4.40
CA GLN A 320 6.52 26.18 -5.59
C GLN A 320 5.02 26.47 -5.55
N VAL A 321 4.19 25.55 -5.02
CA VAL A 321 2.75 25.79 -4.83
C VAL A 321 2.51 26.90 -3.80
N GLU A 322 3.25 26.89 -2.70
CA GLU A 322 3.17 27.93 -1.66
C GLU A 322 3.63 29.30 -2.20
N SER A 323 4.74 29.33 -2.93
CA SER A 323 5.21 30.55 -3.60
C SER A 323 4.18 31.07 -4.63
N SER A 324 3.60 30.19 -5.45
CA SER A 324 2.57 30.57 -6.41
C SER A 324 1.29 31.07 -5.74
N LEU A 325 0.95 30.54 -4.56
CA LEU A 325 -0.16 31.00 -3.74
C LEU A 325 0.09 32.43 -3.24
N GLU A 326 1.26 32.70 -2.67
CA GLU A 326 1.60 34.04 -2.17
C GLU A 326 1.71 35.06 -3.30
N GLN A 327 2.21 34.66 -4.48
CA GLN A 327 2.21 35.51 -5.68
C GLN A 327 0.78 35.89 -6.10
N LEU A 328 -0.14 34.92 -6.16
CA LEU A 328 -1.54 35.21 -6.49
C LEU A 328 -2.19 36.13 -5.44
N LYS A 329 -1.93 35.90 -4.14
CA LYS A 329 -2.44 36.79 -3.09
C LYS A 329 -1.95 38.22 -3.26
N SER A 330 -0.69 38.42 -3.66
CA SER A 330 -0.17 39.74 -3.97
C SER A 330 -0.93 40.37 -5.15
N GLN A 331 -1.08 39.64 -6.25
CA GLN A 331 -1.80 40.11 -7.44
C GLN A 331 -3.28 40.44 -7.19
N LEU A 332 -3.97 39.65 -6.36
CA LEU A 332 -5.38 39.87 -6.01
C LEU A 332 -5.59 41.02 -5.02
N ARG A 333 -4.57 41.39 -4.23
CA ARG A 333 -4.69 42.46 -3.23
C ARG A 333 -4.99 43.80 -3.87
N ASP A 334 -4.28 44.10 -4.96
CA ASP A 334 -4.26 45.40 -5.62
C ASP A 334 -5.07 45.43 -6.93
N HIS A 335 -5.88 44.38 -7.18
CA HIS A 335 -6.63 44.25 -8.42
C HIS A 335 -7.88 45.16 -8.43
N HIS A 336 -7.98 46.03 -9.44
CA HIS A 336 -9.05 47.04 -9.56
C HIS A 336 -10.47 46.44 -9.67
N GLU A 337 -10.62 45.27 -10.31
CA GLU A 337 -11.93 44.60 -10.46
C GLU A 337 -12.52 44.09 -9.12
N ARG A 338 -11.78 44.14 -8.01
CA ARG A 338 -12.20 43.59 -6.71
C ARG A 338 -13.52 44.16 -6.21
N ALA A 339 -13.84 45.41 -6.54
CA ALA A 339 -15.11 46.07 -6.18
C ALA A 339 -16.33 45.44 -6.87
N HIS A 340 -16.15 44.78 -8.01
CA HIS A 340 -17.22 44.20 -8.84
C HIS A 340 -17.53 42.74 -8.47
N LEU A 341 -16.78 42.17 -7.53
CA LEU A 341 -16.99 40.78 -7.13
C LEU A 341 -18.26 40.59 -6.30
N PRO A 342 -18.92 39.42 -6.35
CA PRO A 342 -20.05 39.12 -5.49
C PRO A 342 -19.63 39.11 -4.02
N ALA A 343 -20.54 39.51 -3.11
CA ALA A 343 -20.26 39.67 -1.68
C ALA A 343 -19.56 38.45 -1.02
N PRO A 344 -19.89 37.17 -1.34
CA PRO A 344 -19.15 36.02 -0.83
C PRO A 344 -17.66 35.99 -1.24
N ALA A 345 -17.33 36.40 -2.47
CA ALA A 345 -15.96 36.48 -2.95
C ALA A 345 -15.21 37.65 -2.29
N GLN A 346 -15.87 38.80 -2.11
CA GLN A 346 -15.30 39.93 -1.38
C GLN A 346 -14.93 39.56 0.07
N LYS A 347 -15.75 38.76 0.76
CA LYS A 347 -15.44 38.25 2.11
C LYS A 347 -14.17 37.40 2.15
N ILE A 348 -13.92 36.57 1.13
CA ILE A 348 -12.68 35.78 1.02
C ILE A 348 -11.49 36.71 0.82
N LEU A 349 -11.59 37.68 -0.09
CA LEU A 349 -10.51 38.63 -0.38
C LEU A 349 -10.22 39.59 0.79
N ALA A 350 -11.22 39.94 1.60
CA ALA A 350 -11.02 40.72 2.83
C ALA A 350 -10.06 40.02 3.81
N ARG A 351 -9.94 38.70 3.74
CA ARG A 351 -9.07 37.87 4.59
C ARG A 351 -7.97 37.18 3.80
N LEU A 352 -7.52 37.77 2.68
CA LEU A 352 -6.60 37.15 1.73
C LEU A 352 -5.28 36.67 2.35
N TRP A 353 -4.79 37.33 3.40
CA TRP A 353 -3.59 36.91 4.14
C TRP A 353 -3.77 35.53 4.81
N ALA A 354 -4.97 35.23 5.32
CA ALA A 354 -5.32 33.97 5.98
C ALA A 354 -5.81 32.89 4.99
N VAL A 355 -6.03 33.25 3.73
CA VAL A 355 -6.57 32.34 2.72
C VAL A 355 -5.55 31.24 2.41
N ARG A 356 -6.02 29.98 2.49
CA ARG A 356 -5.29 28.78 2.07
C ARG A 356 -5.87 28.27 0.74
N THR A 357 -5.17 27.34 0.11
CA THR A 357 -5.55 26.70 -1.17
C THR A 357 -7.05 26.34 -1.27
N PRO A 358 -7.72 25.71 -0.28
CA PRO A 358 -9.15 25.39 -0.38
C PRO A 358 -10.09 26.60 -0.50
N ALA A 359 -9.73 27.74 0.11
CA ALA A 359 -10.52 28.96 0.00
C ALA A 359 -10.35 29.63 -1.37
N LEU A 360 -9.20 29.47 -2.03
CA LEU A 360 -9.03 29.93 -3.42
C LEU A 360 -9.76 29.06 -4.44
N TRP A 361 -9.86 27.75 -4.23
CA TRP A 361 -10.72 26.91 -5.05
C TRP A 361 -12.19 27.35 -4.96
N ARG A 362 -12.66 27.72 -3.76
CA ARG A 362 -13.98 28.34 -3.59
C ARG A 362 -14.08 29.70 -4.27
N LEU A 363 -13.04 30.53 -4.19
CA LEU A 363 -12.99 31.80 -4.91
C LEU A 363 -13.10 31.61 -6.42
N LEU A 364 -12.40 30.62 -6.99
CA LEU A 364 -12.52 30.27 -8.40
C LEU A 364 -13.97 30.01 -8.80
N HIS A 365 -14.66 29.10 -8.10
CA HIS A 365 -16.06 28.79 -8.38
C HIS A 365 -16.99 30.02 -8.28
N LEU A 366 -16.77 30.90 -7.30
CA LEU A 366 -17.56 32.11 -7.14
C LEU A 366 -17.33 33.13 -8.26
N VAL A 367 -16.08 33.23 -8.74
CA VAL A 367 -15.69 34.16 -9.80
C VAL A 367 -16.12 33.65 -11.18
N GLU A 368 -16.14 32.34 -11.39
CA GLU A 368 -16.58 31.75 -12.66
C GLU A 368 -18.08 31.90 -12.93
N GLY A 369 -18.89 32.00 -11.88
CA GLY A 369 -20.32 32.31 -11.99
C GLY A 369 -20.64 33.81 -12.07
N ALA A 370 -19.64 34.69 -11.94
CA ALA A 370 -19.84 36.14 -11.92
C ALA A 370 -19.45 36.77 -13.27
N SER A 371 -20.33 37.61 -13.82
CA SER A 371 -20.02 38.46 -14.98
C SER A 371 -19.25 39.72 -14.55
N GLY A 372 -18.30 40.20 -15.37
CA GLY A 372 -17.67 41.51 -15.19
C GLY A 372 -16.35 41.55 -14.40
N VAL A 373 -15.71 40.39 -14.17
CA VAL A 373 -14.39 40.30 -13.49
C VAL A 373 -13.39 39.40 -14.24
N PRO A 374 -13.18 39.62 -15.56
CA PRO A 374 -12.36 38.73 -16.39
C PRO A 374 -10.88 38.68 -15.95
N GLY A 375 -10.33 39.77 -15.42
CA GLY A 375 -8.95 39.81 -14.92
C GLY A 375 -8.75 38.93 -13.69
N ILE A 376 -9.62 39.06 -12.68
CA ILE A 376 -9.56 38.20 -11.47
C ILE A 376 -9.83 36.74 -11.84
N GLN A 377 -10.79 36.48 -12.72
CA GLN A 377 -11.08 35.13 -13.21
C GLN A 377 -9.86 34.50 -13.87
N HIS A 378 -9.19 35.25 -14.75
CA HIS A 378 -7.98 34.79 -15.42
C HIS A 378 -6.84 34.50 -14.42
N LEU A 379 -6.60 35.38 -13.44
CA LEU A 379 -5.56 35.18 -12.42
C LEU A 379 -5.80 33.93 -11.57
N VAL A 380 -7.01 33.76 -11.06
CA VAL A 380 -7.35 32.60 -10.21
C VAL A 380 -7.31 31.30 -11.02
N ARG A 381 -7.75 31.32 -12.28
CA ARG A 381 -7.63 30.16 -13.20
C ARG A 381 -6.19 29.79 -13.49
N ALA A 382 -5.34 30.77 -13.84
CA ALA A 382 -3.93 30.52 -14.12
C ALA A 382 -3.21 29.90 -12.91
N TRP A 383 -3.50 30.38 -11.70
CA TRP A 383 -3.01 29.77 -10.47
C TRP A 383 -3.55 28.34 -10.26
N ALA A 384 -4.83 28.11 -10.49
CA ALA A 384 -5.47 26.81 -10.33
C ALA A 384 -4.88 25.76 -11.27
N ASP A 385 -4.64 26.11 -12.54
CA ASP A 385 -4.03 25.25 -13.55
C ASP A 385 -2.59 24.88 -13.17
N ARG A 386 -1.79 25.90 -12.81
CA ARG A 386 -0.40 25.71 -12.37
C ARG A 386 -0.33 24.85 -11.11
N SER A 387 -1.13 25.17 -10.10
CA SER A 387 -1.18 24.44 -8.83
C SER A 387 -1.63 23.00 -9.03
N THR A 388 -2.63 22.75 -9.88
CA THR A 388 -3.09 21.40 -10.20
C THR A 388 -1.99 20.57 -10.84
N THR A 389 -1.26 21.14 -11.80
CA THR A 389 -0.16 20.46 -12.49
C THR A 389 0.93 20.07 -11.50
N ILE A 390 1.38 21.01 -10.66
CA ILE A 390 2.41 20.77 -9.66
C ILE A 390 1.95 19.75 -8.61
N LEU A 391 0.73 19.87 -8.08
CA LEU A 391 0.18 18.94 -7.09
C LEU A 391 -0.01 17.53 -7.67
N ARG A 392 -0.35 17.40 -8.94
CA ARG A 392 -0.45 16.11 -9.64
C ARG A 392 0.91 15.45 -9.74
N GLU A 393 1.95 16.19 -10.09
CA GLU A 393 3.32 15.69 -10.12
C GLU A 393 3.80 15.29 -8.71
N ALA A 394 3.59 16.15 -7.71
CA ALA A 394 3.94 15.88 -6.31
C ALA A 394 3.27 14.60 -5.76
N ARG A 395 1.99 14.38 -6.07
CA ARG A 395 1.27 13.14 -5.74
C ARG A 395 1.83 11.93 -6.49
N GLY A 396 2.24 12.11 -7.74
CA GLY A 396 2.89 11.07 -8.54
C GLY A 396 4.20 10.61 -7.92
N LEU A 397 5.07 11.57 -7.55
CA LEU A 397 6.34 11.33 -6.84
C LEU A 397 6.11 10.62 -5.51
N GLU A 398 5.13 11.07 -4.72
CA GLU A 398 4.76 10.41 -3.46
C GLU A 398 4.44 8.94 -3.62
N ARG A 399 3.60 8.60 -4.59
CA ARG A 399 3.28 7.21 -4.86
C ARG A 399 4.51 6.43 -5.31
N ARG A 400 5.39 7.01 -6.14
CA ARG A 400 6.62 6.36 -6.61
C ARG A 400 7.58 6.05 -5.47
N TYR A 401 8.00 7.05 -4.69
CA TYR A 401 9.00 6.83 -3.64
C TYR A 401 8.46 5.95 -2.50
N LEU A 402 7.17 6.05 -2.16
CA LEU A 402 6.56 5.16 -1.14
C LEU A 402 6.47 3.72 -1.64
N SER A 403 6.11 3.52 -2.92
CA SER A 403 6.07 2.17 -3.51
C SER A 403 7.49 1.58 -3.62
N HIS A 404 8.48 2.41 -3.97
CA HIS A 404 9.87 2.01 -4.04
C HIS A 404 10.41 1.62 -2.65
N ARG A 405 10.10 2.40 -1.62
CA ARG A 405 10.43 2.07 -0.23
C ARG A 405 9.81 0.73 0.19
N ASP A 406 8.52 0.55 -0.01
CA ASP A 406 7.84 -0.69 0.39
C ASP A 406 8.42 -1.92 -0.34
N TRP A 407 8.76 -1.77 -1.62
CA TRP A 407 9.48 -2.81 -2.38
C TRP A 407 10.88 -3.09 -1.80
N PHE A 408 11.64 -2.06 -1.48
CA PHE A 408 12.97 -2.18 -0.87
C PHE A 408 12.87 -2.89 0.49
N TYR A 409 11.94 -2.49 1.35
CA TYR A 409 11.71 -3.11 2.66
C TYR A 409 11.33 -4.58 2.56
N HIS A 410 10.45 -4.93 1.63
CA HIS A 410 10.08 -6.32 1.40
C HIS A 410 11.30 -7.18 1.02
N ASN A 411 12.15 -6.68 0.12
CA ASN A 411 13.33 -7.42 -0.33
C ASN A 411 14.41 -7.49 0.74
N LEU A 412 14.70 -6.38 1.41
CA LEU A 412 15.65 -6.34 2.52
C LEU A 412 15.24 -7.29 3.64
N ALA A 413 13.96 -7.28 4.03
CA ALA A 413 13.43 -8.21 5.02
C ALA A 413 13.61 -9.68 4.60
N SER A 414 13.30 -9.99 3.34
CA SER A 414 13.45 -11.34 2.79
C SER A 414 14.92 -11.79 2.76
N ASP A 415 15.84 -10.88 2.42
CA ASP A 415 17.27 -11.18 2.40
C ASP A 415 17.83 -11.42 3.81
N LEU A 416 17.48 -10.56 4.78
CA LEU A 416 17.88 -10.73 6.17
C LEU A 416 17.37 -12.05 6.76
N CYS A 417 16.10 -12.39 6.54
CA CYS A 417 15.53 -13.66 7.01
C CYS A 417 16.11 -14.90 6.32
N ARG A 418 16.73 -14.76 5.13
CA ARG A 418 17.51 -15.86 4.51
C ARG A 418 18.92 -15.98 5.09
N ARG A 419 19.50 -14.87 5.57
CA ARG A 419 20.86 -14.81 6.12
C ARG A 419 20.94 -15.31 7.57
N TYR A 420 19.91 -15.04 8.37
CA TYR A 420 19.94 -15.26 9.82
C TYR A 420 18.80 -16.17 10.30
N GLN A 421 19.11 -17.09 11.22
CA GLN A 421 18.12 -17.94 11.90
C GLN A 421 17.35 -17.20 12.99
N GLN A 422 18.04 -16.36 13.76
CA GLN A 422 17.47 -15.57 14.84
C GLN A 422 17.81 -14.10 14.66
N MET A 423 16.84 -13.21 14.88
CA MET A 423 17.04 -11.77 14.85
C MET A 423 16.39 -11.08 16.06
N ASN A 424 17.19 -10.35 16.83
CA ASN A 424 16.69 -9.46 17.88
C ASN A 424 16.51 -8.05 17.32
N VAL A 425 15.28 -7.56 17.26
CA VAL A 425 14.94 -6.27 16.65
C VAL A 425 14.64 -5.25 17.74
N VAL A 426 15.50 -4.24 17.85
CA VAL A 426 15.36 -3.14 18.80
C VAL A 426 14.85 -1.90 18.06
N ILE A 427 13.72 -1.37 18.51
CA ILE A 427 13.18 -0.08 18.07
C ILE A 427 13.30 0.85 19.27
N PRO A 428 14.16 1.88 19.24
CA PRO A 428 14.29 2.80 20.36
C PRO A 428 12.96 3.51 20.61
N ASP A 429 12.57 3.59 21.87
CA ASP A 429 11.42 4.38 22.27
C ASP A 429 11.66 5.85 21.94
N GLN A 430 10.62 6.52 21.48
CA GLN A 430 10.75 7.89 21.00
C GLN A 430 10.95 8.90 22.14
N GLU A 431 10.53 8.54 23.33
CA GLU A 431 10.50 9.41 24.51
C GLU A 431 11.90 9.55 25.13
N ASP A 432 12.79 8.57 24.94
CA ASP A 432 14.18 8.61 25.44
C ASP A 432 15.12 9.46 24.57
N ARG A 433 14.61 10.07 23.49
CA ARG A 433 15.38 11.06 22.73
C ARG A 433 15.26 12.40 23.43
N THR A 434 16.07 12.58 24.47
CA THR A 434 16.40 13.89 25.05
C THR A 434 16.71 14.91 23.95
N GLU A 435 16.36 16.17 24.21
CA GLU A 435 16.14 17.30 23.29
C GLU A 435 17.29 17.66 22.31
N GLU A 436 18.40 16.91 22.30
CA GLU A 436 19.52 17.10 21.38
C GLU A 436 19.34 16.45 20.00
N THR A 437 18.20 15.81 19.74
CA THR A 437 17.96 15.29 18.38
C THR A 437 17.79 16.44 17.39
N THR A 438 18.75 16.53 16.46
CA THR A 438 18.74 17.52 15.38
C THR A 438 17.35 17.59 14.71
N PRO A 439 16.78 18.80 14.54
CA PRO A 439 15.39 19.00 14.07
C PRO A 439 15.09 18.38 12.70
N SER A 440 16.13 17.99 11.95
CA SER A 440 16.04 17.38 10.62
C SER A 440 15.41 15.97 10.62
N THR A 441 15.56 15.18 11.69
CA THR A 441 15.12 13.77 11.69
C THR A 441 13.59 13.61 11.68
N SER A 442 12.86 14.58 12.26
CA SER A 442 11.39 14.60 12.27
C SER A 442 10.79 14.59 10.85
N SER A 443 11.42 15.30 9.92
CA SER A 443 10.95 15.45 8.54
C SER A 443 11.00 14.14 7.75
N TYR A 444 11.91 13.23 8.08
CA TYR A 444 12.11 11.96 7.37
C TYR A 444 11.36 10.79 7.96
N ARG A 445 10.66 10.99 9.09
CA ARG A 445 9.97 9.91 9.82
C ARG A 445 8.99 9.12 8.96
N HIS A 446 8.25 9.81 8.09
CA HIS A 446 7.30 9.19 7.18
C HIS A 446 7.97 8.38 6.06
N LEU A 447 9.20 8.74 5.66
CA LEU A 447 10.01 7.94 4.74
C LEU A 447 10.53 6.70 5.45
N LEU A 448 11.20 6.86 6.59
CA LEU A 448 11.83 5.76 7.33
C LEU A 448 10.82 4.73 7.83
N ALA A 449 9.67 5.15 8.37
CA ALA A 449 8.56 4.27 8.75
C ALA A 449 8.98 2.88 9.31
N PRO A 450 9.78 2.80 10.40
CA PRO A 450 10.39 1.55 10.86
C PRO A 450 9.35 0.45 11.17
N ALA A 451 8.17 0.83 11.68
CA ALA A 451 7.06 -0.11 11.88
C ALA A 451 6.61 -0.82 10.58
N ARG A 452 6.70 -0.13 9.44
CA ARG A 452 6.39 -0.70 8.12
C ARG A 452 7.42 -1.76 7.74
N PHE A 453 8.71 -1.50 7.98
CA PHE A 453 9.77 -2.48 7.75
C PHE A 453 9.62 -3.72 8.64
N VAL A 454 9.35 -3.53 9.93
CA VAL A 454 9.10 -4.63 10.89
C VAL A 454 7.93 -5.52 10.45
N THR A 455 6.89 -4.92 9.86
CA THR A 455 5.77 -5.69 9.31
C THR A 455 6.24 -6.63 8.20
N PHE A 456 7.07 -6.15 7.26
CA PHE A 456 7.65 -6.99 6.21
C PHE A 456 8.62 -8.04 6.76
N LEU A 457 9.41 -7.68 7.77
CA LEU A 457 10.33 -8.59 8.45
C LEU A 457 9.60 -9.78 9.08
N ARG A 458 8.50 -9.52 9.83
CA ARG A 458 7.64 -10.57 10.39
C ARG A 458 7.02 -11.46 9.33
N LEU A 459 6.53 -10.87 8.23
CA LEU A 459 5.97 -11.65 7.10
C LEU A 459 7.03 -12.51 6.41
N ALA A 460 8.28 -12.03 6.31
CA ALA A 460 9.38 -12.80 5.75
C ALA A 460 9.80 -13.94 6.69
N ALA A 461 9.93 -13.66 7.99
CA ALA A 461 10.24 -14.65 9.02
C ALA A 461 9.27 -15.82 9.06
N LEU A 462 7.95 -15.55 8.96
CA LEU A 462 6.94 -16.61 8.87
C LEU A 462 7.15 -17.54 7.67
N LYS A 463 7.74 -17.04 6.58
CA LYS A 463 8.00 -17.84 5.36
C LYS A 463 9.30 -18.62 5.45
N THR A 464 10.32 -18.09 6.12
CA THR A 464 11.65 -18.69 6.20
C THR A 464 11.88 -19.49 7.47
N GLY A 465 10.99 -19.39 8.47
CA GLY A 465 11.19 -19.99 9.79
C GLY A 465 12.18 -19.21 10.67
N THR A 466 12.48 -17.96 10.33
CA THR A 466 13.38 -17.10 11.13
C THR A 466 12.69 -16.68 12.42
N GLU A 467 13.37 -16.83 13.54
CA GLU A 467 12.87 -16.35 14.83
C GLU A 467 13.13 -14.85 14.97
N ILE A 468 12.08 -14.06 15.21
CA ILE A 468 12.20 -12.63 15.49
C ILE A 468 11.82 -12.37 16.94
N THR A 469 12.78 -11.94 17.74
CA THR A 469 12.56 -11.43 19.08
C THR A 469 12.50 -9.91 19.06
N MET A 470 11.53 -9.34 19.78
CA MET A 470 11.40 -7.91 19.96
C MET A 470 11.17 -7.64 21.45
N PRO A 471 11.89 -6.69 22.06
CA PRO A 471 11.61 -6.33 23.44
C PRO A 471 10.16 -5.81 23.55
N PRO A 472 9.41 -6.21 24.61
CA PRO A 472 8.10 -5.65 24.86
C PRO A 472 8.22 -4.14 25.06
N ARG A 473 7.35 -3.38 24.38
CA ARG A 473 7.29 -1.91 24.52
C ARG A 473 7.07 -1.57 26.00
N GLY A 474 7.95 -0.75 26.58
CA GLY A 474 7.85 -0.29 27.97
C GLY A 474 8.59 -1.12 29.03
N ALA A 475 9.33 -2.18 28.66
CA ALA A 475 10.07 -2.97 29.65
C ALA A 475 11.46 -2.43 30.03
N THR A 476 11.95 -1.36 29.37
CA THR A 476 13.37 -0.99 29.44
C THR A 476 13.76 0.10 30.43
N SER A 477 12.85 0.73 31.20
CA SER A 477 13.25 1.93 31.98
C SER A 477 13.31 1.81 33.52
N ASN A 478 12.89 0.72 34.17
CA ASN A 478 12.71 0.77 35.64
C ASN A 478 13.64 -0.09 36.51
N LYS A 479 14.65 -0.78 36.00
CA LYS A 479 15.52 -1.64 36.85
C LYS A 479 16.99 -1.69 36.44
N VAL A 480 17.71 -0.57 36.50
CA VAL A 480 19.13 -0.56 36.89
C VAL A 480 19.42 0.74 37.65
N ARG A 481 18.96 0.84 38.89
CA ARG A 481 19.53 1.77 39.87
C ARG A 481 20.45 0.91 40.73
N GLY A 482 21.76 1.14 40.60
CA GLY A 482 22.79 0.22 41.04
C GLY A 482 22.92 0.09 42.55
N ASP A 483 23.12 -1.16 42.98
CA ASP A 483 23.93 -1.46 44.15
C ASP A 483 25.36 -1.69 43.66
N THR A 484 26.18 -0.64 43.74
CA THR A 484 27.64 -0.76 43.69
C THR A 484 28.11 -1.38 45.00
N HIS A 485 28.22 -2.71 45.04
CA HIS A 485 29.09 -3.36 46.02
C HIS A 485 30.52 -3.43 45.48
N SER A 486 31.39 -2.86 46.29
CA SER A 486 32.86 -2.85 46.25
C SER A 486 33.50 -4.11 45.66
N VAL A 487 34.22 -3.96 44.55
CA VAL A 487 35.29 -4.89 44.17
C VAL A 487 36.62 -4.21 44.46
N VAL A 488 37.33 -4.84 45.41
CA VAL A 488 38.68 -4.53 45.86
C VAL A 488 39.66 -4.61 44.68
N ARG A 489 40.42 -3.53 44.45
CA ARG A 489 41.60 -3.51 43.57
C ARG A 489 42.81 -4.07 44.34
N PRO A 490 43.65 -4.93 43.74
CA PRO A 490 45.04 -5.01 44.13
C PRO A 490 45.88 -3.97 43.37
N SER A 491 46.78 -3.36 44.12
CA SER A 491 47.82 -2.43 43.67
C SER A 491 48.95 -3.21 42.98
N SER A 492 49.57 -2.62 41.95
CA SER A 492 51.02 -2.38 41.95
C SER A 492 51.49 -1.66 40.67
N ALA A 493 52.40 -0.72 40.90
CA ALA A 493 53.50 -0.20 40.08
C ALA A 493 53.51 -0.54 38.57
N GLY A 494 53.67 0.39 37.63
CA GLY A 494 54.31 1.69 37.68
C GLY A 494 55.29 1.81 36.50
N LYS A 495 55.21 2.89 35.72
CA LYS A 495 56.35 3.63 35.14
C LYS A 495 55.85 4.77 34.26
N LYS A 496 56.35 5.96 34.57
CA LYS A 496 56.27 7.21 33.80
C LYS A 496 57.31 7.19 32.68
N LEU A 497 56.97 7.78 31.54
CA LEU A 497 57.82 8.52 30.58
C LEU A 497 56.84 9.08 29.52
N LYS A 498 56.41 10.35 29.55
CA LYS A 498 57.08 11.61 29.15
C LYS A 498 57.78 11.57 27.77
N HIS A 499 57.24 12.43 26.90
CA HIS A 499 57.86 13.26 25.85
C HIS A 499 57.90 12.82 24.37
N ILE A 500 57.30 13.71 23.54
CA ILE A 500 57.88 14.40 22.34
C ILE A 500 57.57 13.87 20.92
N VAL A 501 56.68 14.62 20.22
CA VAL A 501 56.84 15.38 18.95
C VAL A 501 57.21 14.67 17.61
N LYS A 502 56.61 15.25 16.53
CA LYS A 502 56.96 15.26 15.08
C LYS A 502 56.49 14.03 14.27
N SER A 503 55.50 14.16 13.37
CA SER A 503 55.45 14.83 12.04
C SER A 503 56.01 13.98 10.90
N VAL A 504 55.29 14.00 9.76
CA VAL A 504 55.65 13.55 8.39
C VAL A 504 55.51 12.01 8.21
N ALA A 505 54.85 11.46 7.19
CA ALA A 505 54.42 11.95 5.87
C ALA A 505 52.93 11.65 5.57
#